data_AF-A0AAN7ZHF9-F1
#
_entry.id   AF-A0AAN7ZHF9-F1
#
_cell.length_a   1.000
_cell.length_b   1.000
_cell.length_c   1.000
_cell.angle_alpha   90.00
_cell.angle_beta   90.00
_cell.angle_gamma   90.00
#
_symmetry.space_group_name_H-M   'P 1'
#
loop_
_entity.id
_entity.type
_entity.pdbx_description
1 polymer ?
#
loop_
_entity_poly.entity_id
_entity_poly.type
_entity_poly.pdbx_seq_one_letter_code
_entity_poly.pdbx_strand_id
1 'polypeptide(L)'
;MDPYEQVAKGKLKLKGDGVRKKKKNKDKKMLEQVSNVIESEEKKEMIKISKKTNAEIAFRKMQEKMQTERILDKASMTHKERVEKFNQHLDGLTEHFDIPKVSWTK
;
A
#
# COMPACT_ATOMS: atom_id res chain seq x y z
N MET A 1 -40.43 31.89 1.76
CA MET A 1 -39.33 31.89 2.76
C MET A 1 -38.14 31.23 2.10
N ASP A 2 -37.08 31.99 1.83
CA ASP A 2 -35.86 31.47 1.20
C ASP A 2 -35.04 30.69 2.25
N PRO A 3 -34.76 29.40 2.05
CA PRO A 3 -34.06 28.56 3.03
C PRO A 3 -32.63 29.00 3.36
N TYR A 4 -32.06 29.98 2.66
CA TYR A 4 -30.68 30.45 2.87
C TYR A 4 -30.54 31.79 3.57
N GLU A 5 -31.65 32.39 4.01
CA GLU A 5 -31.66 33.71 4.63
C GLU A 5 -30.94 33.75 6.00
N GLN A 6 -30.82 32.59 6.67
CA GLN A 6 -30.27 32.47 8.03
C GLN A 6 -28.77 32.09 8.09
N VAL A 7 -28.09 31.94 6.95
CA VAL A 7 -26.69 31.48 6.94
C VAL A 7 -25.73 32.66 7.12
N ALA A 8 -24.85 32.58 8.12
CA ALA A 8 -23.84 33.60 8.40
C ALA A 8 -22.80 33.68 7.26
N LYS A 9 -22.82 34.79 6.49
CA LYS A 9 -21.98 35.02 5.30
C LYS A 9 -20.53 35.45 5.58
N GLY A 10 -19.97 35.12 6.76
CA GLY A 10 -18.67 35.58 7.23
C GLY A 10 -17.59 34.49 7.23
N LYS A 11 -16.32 34.89 7.03
CA LYS A 11 -15.16 33.99 7.15
C LYS A 11 -15.01 33.51 8.60
N LEU A 12 -15.11 32.19 8.81
CA LEU A 12 -15.01 31.55 10.13
C LEU A 12 -13.68 31.89 10.81
N LYS A 13 -13.75 32.53 11.98
CA LYS A 13 -12.58 32.84 12.81
C LYS A 13 -12.45 31.77 13.88
N LEU A 14 -11.42 30.95 13.80
CA LEU A 14 -11.10 29.93 14.80
C LEU A 14 -10.23 30.54 15.90
N LYS A 15 -10.53 30.21 17.15
CA LYS A 15 -9.78 30.67 18.32
C LYS A 15 -8.40 30.00 18.32
N GLY A 16 -7.36 30.73 17.90
CA GLY A 16 -5.98 30.23 17.85
C GLY A 16 -5.11 30.76 16.70
N ASP A 17 -5.66 31.52 15.76
CA ASP A 17 -4.96 31.98 14.54
C ASP A 17 -3.97 33.14 14.75
N GLY A 18 -3.18 33.08 15.81
CA GLY A 18 -1.97 33.87 15.99
C GLY A 18 -0.76 33.15 15.39
N VAL A 19 -0.63 33.10 14.06
CA VAL A 19 0.54 32.50 13.39
C VAL A 19 1.76 33.42 13.56
N ARG A 20 2.37 33.41 14.75
CA ARG A 20 3.75 33.88 14.96
C ARG A 20 4.69 32.96 14.18
N LYS A 21 5.69 33.53 13.49
CA LYS A 21 6.73 32.89 12.65
C LYS A 21 7.53 31.77 13.37
N LYS A 22 6.88 30.65 13.70
CA LYS A 22 7.46 29.44 14.33
C LYS A 22 7.51 28.26 13.36
N LYS A 23 7.45 28.54 12.04
CA LYS A 23 7.46 27.50 10.99
C LYS A 23 8.87 26.91 10.79
N LYS A 24 9.88 27.78 10.69
CA LYS A 24 11.29 27.37 10.43
C LYS A 24 11.93 26.52 11.54
N ASN A 25 11.51 26.66 12.80
CA ASN A 25 12.05 25.86 13.92
C ASN A 25 11.31 24.52 14.10
N LYS A 26 10.02 24.44 13.70
CA LYS A 26 9.26 23.20 13.70
C LYS A 26 9.74 22.26 12.58
N ASP A 27 10.03 22.82 11.41
CA ASP A 27 10.53 22.05 10.26
C ASP A 27 11.92 21.45 10.55
N LYS A 28 12.82 22.21 11.19
CA LYS A 28 14.12 21.71 11.67
C LYS A 28 13.98 20.53 12.65
N LYS A 29 13.07 20.65 13.61
CA LYS A 29 12.84 19.59 14.61
C LYS A 29 12.24 18.32 13.98
N MET A 30 11.35 18.46 13.00
CA MET A 30 10.79 17.31 12.27
C MET A 30 11.86 16.61 11.42
N LEU A 31 12.75 17.38 10.76
CA LEU A 31 13.89 16.83 10.02
C LEU A 31 14.84 16.02 10.92
N GLU A 32 15.13 16.54 12.11
CA GLU A 32 15.99 15.88 13.11
C GLU A 32 15.34 14.60 13.69
N GLN A 33 14.01 14.60 13.84
CA GLN A 33 13.27 13.40 14.24
C GLN A 33 13.27 12.34 13.13
N VAL A 34 13.07 12.75 11.88
CA VAL A 34 13.12 11.85 10.73
C VAL A 34 14.52 11.26 10.54
N SER A 35 15.59 12.05 10.66
CA SER A 35 16.96 11.56 10.55
C SER A 35 17.30 10.56 11.66
N ASN A 36 16.88 10.83 12.90
CA ASN A 36 17.09 9.91 14.03
C ASN A 36 16.29 8.60 13.86
N VAL A 37 15.08 8.65 13.29
CA VAL A 37 14.30 7.44 12.99
C VAL A 37 15.00 6.61 11.92
N ILE A 38 15.45 7.23 10.83
CA ILE A 38 16.18 6.55 9.75
C ILE A 38 17.45 5.88 10.29
N GLU A 39 18.28 6.59 11.05
CA GLU A 39 19.48 5.99 11.67
C GLU A 39 19.13 4.82 12.61
N SER A 40 18.04 4.93 13.36
CA SER A 40 17.60 3.86 14.26
C SER A 40 17.08 2.63 13.51
N GLU A 41 16.48 2.82 12.34
CA GLU A 41 16.00 1.76 11.46
C GLU A 41 17.16 1.09 10.73
N GLU A 42 18.14 1.86 10.25
CA GLU A 42 19.37 1.34 9.63
C GLU A 42 20.18 0.49 10.62
N LYS A 43 20.36 0.96 11.86
CA LYS A 43 21.04 0.19 12.92
C LYS A 43 20.29 -1.11 13.24
N LYS A 44 18.95 -1.08 13.26
CA LYS A 44 18.12 -2.28 13.47
C LYS A 44 18.17 -3.25 12.29
N GLU A 45 18.18 -2.73 11.06
CA GLU A 45 18.37 -3.52 9.83
C GLU A 45 19.74 -4.20 9.82
N MET A 46 20.82 -3.48 10.17
CA MET A 46 22.17 -4.06 10.25
C MET A 46 22.27 -5.19 11.30
N ILE A 47 21.69 -5.00 12.49
CA ILE A 47 21.64 -6.04 13.53
C ILE A 47 20.81 -7.25 13.05
N LYS A 48 19.74 -7.03 12.29
CA LYS A 48 18.94 -8.11 11.69
C LYS A 48 19.67 -8.82 10.55
N ILE A 49 20.45 -8.12 9.75
CA ILE A 49 21.26 -8.71 8.66
C ILE A 49 22.40 -9.54 9.24
N SER A 50 23.05 -9.07 10.31
CA SER A 50 24.12 -9.80 11.02
C SER A 50 23.66 -11.13 11.62
N LYS A 51 22.36 -11.30 11.88
CA LYS A 51 21.78 -12.54 12.43
C LYS A 51 21.30 -13.54 11.37
N LYS A 52 21.33 -13.16 10.09
CA LYS A 52 20.83 -13.99 8.99
C LYS A 52 21.95 -14.89 8.44
N THR A 53 21.54 -16.06 7.98
CA THR A 53 22.40 -16.99 7.25
C THR A 53 22.74 -16.44 5.85
N ASN A 54 23.83 -16.92 5.25
CA ASN A 54 24.21 -16.53 3.89
C ASN A 54 23.10 -16.82 2.86
N ALA A 55 22.36 -17.91 3.03
CA ALA A 55 21.22 -18.26 2.19
C ALA A 55 20.07 -17.25 2.31
N GLU A 56 19.73 -16.83 3.54
CA GLU A 56 18.69 -15.83 3.78
C GLU A 56 19.08 -14.44 3.25
N ILE A 57 20.35 -14.07 3.35
CA ILE A 57 20.87 -12.81 2.79
C ILE A 57 20.74 -12.83 1.26
N ALA A 58 21.16 -13.93 0.61
CA ALA A 58 21.04 -14.08 -0.83
C ALA A 58 19.58 -14.05 -1.30
N PHE A 59 18.68 -14.74 -0.59
CA PHE A 59 17.25 -14.74 -0.88
C PHE A 59 16.64 -13.34 -0.74
N ARG A 60 16.96 -12.61 0.33
CA ARG A 60 16.47 -11.24 0.53
C ARG A 60 16.93 -10.30 -0.58
N LYS A 61 18.21 -10.38 -0.97
CA LYS A 61 18.76 -9.60 -2.08
C LYS A 61 18.04 -9.91 -3.41
N MET A 62 17.69 -11.17 -3.64
CA MET A 62 16.90 -11.57 -4.80
C MET A 62 15.46 -11.04 -4.73
N GLN A 63 14.81 -11.13 -3.57
CA GLN A 63 13.47 -10.56 -3.35
C GLN A 63 13.45 -9.05 -3.58
N GLU A 64 14.43 -8.31 -3.06
CA GLU A 64 14.55 -6.85 -3.25
C GLU A 64 14.68 -6.49 -4.73
N LYS A 65 15.45 -7.26 -5.50
CA LYS A 65 15.53 -7.07 -6.96
C LYS A 65 14.19 -7.29 -7.65
N MET A 66 13.46 -8.34 -7.28
CA MET A 66 12.14 -8.65 -7.87
C MET A 66 11.01 -7.76 -7.32
N GLN A 67 11.26 -7.03 -6.23
CA GLN A 67 10.22 -6.25 -5.56
C GLN A 67 9.74 -5.10 -6.44
N THR A 68 10.65 -4.44 -7.16
CA THR A 68 10.32 -3.35 -8.09
C THR A 68 9.40 -3.83 -9.20
N GLU A 69 9.74 -4.95 -9.83
CA GLU A 69 8.92 -5.61 -10.87
C GLU A 69 7.55 -5.99 -10.30
N ARG A 70 7.50 -6.67 -9.15
CA ARG A 70 6.22 -7.03 -8.51
C ARG A 70 5.36 -5.84 -8.13
N ILE A 71 5.96 -4.74 -7.69
CA ILE A 71 5.23 -3.51 -7.37
C ILE A 71 4.62 -2.94 -8.65
N LEU A 72 5.40 -2.90 -9.73
CA LEU A 72 4.94 -2.42 -11.03
C LEU A 72 3.80 -3.29 -11.58
N ASP A 73 3.93 -4.62 -11.52
CA ASP A 73 2.90 -5.56 -11.93
C ASP A 73 1.63 -5.40 -11.11
N LYS A 74 1.74 -5.31 -9.78
CA LYS A 74 0.57 -5.10 -8.89
C LYS A 74 -0.10 -3.75 -9.12
N ALA A 75 0.67 -2.72 -9.45
CA ALA A 75 0.16 -1.39 -9.75
C ALA A 75 -0.47 -1.29 -11.14
N SER A 76 -0.03 -2.14 -12.08
CA SER A 76 -0.54 -2.14 -13.46
C SER A 76 -2.01 -2.56 -13.56
N MET A 77 -2.50 -3.38 -12.62
CA MET A 77 -3.87 -3.87 -12.60
C MET A 77 -4.67 -3.29 -11.44
N THR A 78 -5.84 -2.74 -11.76
CA THR A 78 -6.83 -2.37 -10.76
C THR A 78 -7.46 -3.60 -10.11
N HIS A 79 -8.09 -3.40 -8.93
CA HIS A 79 -8.82 -4.49 -8.27
C HIS A 79 -9.95 -5.04 -9.16
N LYS A 80 -10.66 -4.15 -9.86
CA LYS A 80 -11.76 -4.54 -10.76
C LYS A 80 -11.27 -5.45 -11.89
N GLU A 81 -10.20 -5.07 -12.58
CA GLU A 81 -9.60 -5.89 -13.64
C GLU A 81 -9.09 -7.23 -13.11
N ARG A 82 -8.59 -7.27 -11.87
CA ARG A 82 -8.17 -8.53 -11.23
C ARG A 82 -9.36 -9.46 -10.98
N VAL A 83 -10.48 -8.91 -10.51
CA VAL A 83 -11.72 -9.67 -10.31
C VAL A 83 -12.28 -10.14 -11.65
N GLU A 84 -12.28 -9.29 -12.68
CA GLU A 84 -12.75 -9.64 -14.02
C GLU A 84 -11.91 -10.77 -14.64
N LYS A 85 -10.57 -10.68 -14.60
CA LYS A 85 -9.71 -11.77 -15.07
C LYS A 85 -9.90 -13.06 -14.27
N PHE A 86 -10.14 -12.95 -12.96
CA PHE A 86 -10.41 -14.10 -12.12
C PHE A 86 -11.73 -14.78 -12.50
N ASN A 87 -12.79 -14.00 -12.72
CA ASN A 87 -14.08 -14.53 -13.16
C ASN A 87 -13.99 -15.14 -14.56
N GLN A 88 -13.31 -14.49 -15.50
CA GLN A 88 -13.04 -15.06 -16.83
C GLN A 88 -12.28 -16.39 -16.74
N HIS A 89 -11.34 -16.51 -15.81
CA HIS A 89 -10.63 -17.77 -15.59
C HIS A 89 -11.56 -18.86 -15.04
N LEU A 90 -12.44 -18.53 -14.08
CA LEU A 90 -13.41 -19.47 -13.54
C LEU A 90 -14.44 -19.92 -14.58
N ASP A 91 -14.93 -19.00 -15.42
CA ASP A 91 -15.88 -19.31 -16.49
C ASP A 91 -15.26 -20.26 -17.54
N GLY A 92 -13.94 -20.19 -17.72
CA GLY A 92 -13.18 -21.07 -18.60
C GLY A 92 -12.77 -22.41 -17.98
N LEU A 93 -12.94 -22.60 -16.68
CA LEU A 93 -12.63 -23.87 -16.01
C LEU A 93 -13.75 -24.88 -16.25
N THR A 94 -13.35 -26.14 -16.45
CA THR A 94 -14.30 -27.25 -16.57
C THR A 94 -15.02 -27.46 -15.24
N GLU A 95 -16.35 -27.48 -15.27
CA GLU A 95 -17.16 -27.79 -14.09
C GLU A 95 -16.86 -29.19 -13.53
N HIS A 96 -16.54 -30.14 -14.42
CA HIS A 96 -16.30 -31.54 -14.08
C HIS A 96 -14.85 -31.91 -14.39
N PHE A 97 -14.14 -32.45 -13.38
CA PHE A 97 -12.76 -32.91 -13.48
C PHE A 97 -12.65 -34.41 -13.82
N ASP A 98 -13.77 -35.06 -14.13
CA ASP A 98 -13.83 -36.48 -14.45
C ASP A 98 -14.65 -36.71 -15.73
N ILE A 99 -14.32 -37.78 -16.44
CA ILE A 99 -14.93 -38.10 -17.73
C ILE A 99 -16.31 -38.70 -17.45
N PRO A 100 -17.37 -38.23 -18.11
CA PRO A 100 -18.69 -38.82 -17.94
C PRO A 100 -18.66 -40.31 -18.28
N LYS A 101 -19.25 -41.14 -17.42
CA LYS A 101 -19.30 -42.58 -17.62
C LYS A 101 -20.14 -42.90 -18.86
N VAL A 102 -19.56 -43.60 -19.82
CA VAL A 102 -20.27 -44.09 -21.01
C VAL A 102 -21.02 -45.36 -20.61
N SER A 103 -22.34 -45.26 -20.42
CA SER A 103 -23.21 -46.43 -20.32
C SER A 103 -23.93 -46.66 -21.65
N TRP A 104 -23.95 -47.90 -22.13
CA TRP A 104 -24.74 -48.33 -23.29
C TRP A 104 -26.17 -48.62 -22.83
N THR A 105 -26.93 -47.59 -22.48
CA THR A 105 -28.38 -47.68 -22.29
C THR A 105 -28.99 -46.29 -22.42
N LYS A 106 -30.08 -46.18 -23.18
CA LYS A 106 -30.83 -44.96 -23.46
C LYS A 106 -31.86 -44.68 -22.37
#